data_AF-A0A4R0SAP1-F1
#
_entry.id   AF-A0A4R0SAP1-F1
#
_cell.length_a   1.000
_cell.length_b   1.000
_cell.length_c   1.000
_cell.angle_alpha   90.00
_cell.angle_beta   90.00
_cell.angle_gamma   90.00
#
_symmetry.space_group_name_H-M   'P 1'
#
loop_
_entity.id
_entity.type
_entity.pdbx_description
1 polymer ?
#
loop_
_entity_poly.entity_id
_entity_poly.type
_entity_poly.pdbx_seq_one_letter_code
_entity_poly.pdbx_strand_id
1 'polypeptide(L)'
;MSGNGRTIPIGAAELRAIRERESVLEQTLARLTGVDTATVERIENGETPLSTLEPDQIRQWAKTLGVNPARLTGETPQEGEGAITVIRRMRTERGWSCPQLAAHANVPYRSLRQYDSGERDTANMAAGILARVAIALDTSMEKLAGRPEPDHATDNPPAGWDGTRLAWHRTRQGLSQAELAIRAGQTTQTIGGIETRRWATGSKRSRIILDLAAGLGVRALDLMDQTPEGKPRMDEPRPAKTEHSDAADDFVYRNHVNAAIDQLRLALRTADTGERIRLLTGALANTGNAIGQLAQFDSDGRARPPRK
;
A
#
# COMPACT_ATOMS: atom_id res chain seq x y z
N MET A 1 -11.05 3.72 16.21
CA MET A 1 -10.91 5.03 15.53
C MET A 1 -10.68 4.79 14.05
N SER A 2 -11.72 5.01 13.23
CA SER A 2 -11.71 4.76 11.79
C SER A 2 -10.97 5.91 11.12
N GLY A 3 -9.67 5.73 10.84
CA GLY A 3 -8.92 6.70 10.05
C GLY A 3 -9.63 6.85 8.70
N ASN A 4 -9.94 8.10 8.33
CA ASN A 4 -10.43 8.43 6.99
C ASN A 4 -9.42 7.88 5.98
N GLY A 5 -9.73 6.73 5.37
CA GLY A 5 -8.88 6.02 4.40
C GLY A 5 -8.85 6.71 3.04
N ARG A 6 -8.66 8.04 3.05
CA ARG A 6 -8.43 8.87 1.87
C ARG A 6 -6.93 8.83 1.55
N THR A 7 -6.62 8.72 0.27
CA THR A 7 -5.26 8.90 -0.25
C THR A 7 -4.76 10.28 0.17
N ILE A 8 -3.60 10.37 0.80
CA ILE A 8 -3.05 11.64 1.28
C ILE A 8 -2.51 12.41 0.05
N PRO A 9 -3.09 13.57 -0.31
CA PRO A 9 -2.62 14.35 -1.45
C PRO A 9 -1.22 14.90 -1.21
N ILE A 10 -0.46 15.12 -2.28
CA ILE A 10 0.85 15.78 -2.24
C ILE A 10 0.64 17.29 -2.19
N GLY A 11 1.26 17.97 -1.23
CA GLY A 11 1.39 19.43 -1.24
C GLY A 11 2.53 19.90 -2.14
N ALA A 12 2.53 21.18 -2.55
CA ALA A 12 3.55 21.75 -3.44
C ALA A 12 5.00 21.55 -2.95
N ALA A 13 5.27 21.82 -1.68
CA ALA A 13 6.58 21.61 -1.08
C ALA A 13 6.99 20.12 -1.01
N GLU A 14 6.02 19.22 -0.79
CA GLU A 14 6.27 17.78 -0.80
C GLU A 14 6.55 17.29 -2.23
N LEU A 15 5.87 17.85 -3.24
CA LEU A 15 6.11 17.54 -4.66
C LEU A 15 7.55 17.85 -5.05
N ARG A 16 8.04 19.05 -4.69
CA ARG A 16 9.43 19.45 -4.90
C ARG A 16 10.40 18.50 -4.22
N ALA A 17 10.17 18.19 -2.95
CA ALA A 17 11.02 17.28 -2.19
C ALA A 17 11.09 15.87 -2.81
N ILE A 18 9.96 15.36 -3.33
CA ILE A 18 9.91 14.08 -4.06
C ILE A 18 10.71 14.17 -5.35
N ARG A 19 10.52 15.24 -6.14
CA ARG A 19 11.24 15.46 -7.41
C ARG A 19 12.75 15.49 -7.19
N GLU A 20 13.21 16.28 -6.22
CA GLU A 20 14.64 16.39 -5.88
C GLU A 20 15.21 15.06 -5.39
N ARG A 21 14.47 14.33 -4.55
CA ARG A 21 14.87 13.00 -4.07
C ARG A 21 15.03 11.99 -5.20
N GLU A 22 14.11 11.99 -6.17
CA GLU A 22 14.19 11.11 -7.34
C GLU A 22 15.16 11.65 -8.42
N SER A 23 15.91 12.72 -8.13
CA SER A 23 16.89 13.35 -9.03
C SER A 23 16.30 13.78 -10.37
N VAL A 24 15.02 14.16 -10.39
CA VAL A 24 14.32 14.63 -11.59
C VAL A 24 14.48 16.15 -11.69
N LEU A 25 14.88 16.65 -12.86
CA LEU A 25 14.95 18.10 -13.09
C LEU A 25 13.56 18.65 -13.46
N GLU A 26 13.25 19.89 -13.09
CA GLU A 26 12.01 20.57 -13.51
C GLU A 26 11.85 20.58 -15.04
N GLN A 27 12.96 20.79 -15.75
CA GLN A 27 13.06 20.72 -17.21
C GLN A 27 12.68 19.34 -17.77
N THR A 28 12.93 18.28 -17.00
CA THR A 28 12.56 16.92 -17.40
C THR A 28 11.05 16.73 -17.31
N LEU A 29 10.41 17.19 -16.23
CA LEU A 29 8.96 17.17 -16.10
C LEU A 29 8.29 18.03 -17.17
N ALA A 30 8.78 19.25 -17.36
CA ALA A 30 8.32 20.20 -18.38
C ALA A 30 8.32 19.56 -19.78
N ARG A 31 9.47 19.01 -20.21
CA ARG A 31 9.64 18.37 -21.51
C ARG A 31 8.74 17.13 -21.67
N LEU A 32 8.57 16.33 -20.63
CA LEU A 32 7.78 15.10 -20.70
C LEU A 32 6.28 15.38 -20.88
N THR A 33 5.77 16.45 -20.27
CA THR A 33 4.34 16.78 -20.33
C THR A 33 3.98 17.91 -21.29
N GLY A 34 4.97 18.48 -21.98
CA GLY A 34 4.75 19.60 -22.90
C GLY A 34 4.32 20.89 -22.21
N VAL A 35 4.69 21.08 -20.94
CA VAL A 35 4.50 22.34 -20.21
C VAL A 35 5.83 23.08 -20.09
N ASP A 36 5.79 24.39 -19.85
CA ASP A 36 7.02 25.16 -19.63
C ASP A 36 7.58 24.94 -18.21
N THR A 37 8.90 25.13 -18.06
CA THR A 37 9.59 24.95 -16.77
C THR A 37 9.08 25.91 -15.69
N ALA A 38 8.67 27.14 -16.05
CA ALA A 38 8.14 28.11 -15.10
C ALA A 38 6.78 27.68 -14.54
N THR A 39 5.98 26.94 -15.30
CA THR A 39 4.74 26.31 -14.83
C THR A 39 5.05 25.22 -13.81
N VAL A 40 6.11 24.42 -13.99
CA VAL A 40 6.57 23.45 -12.99
C VAL A 40 6.98 24.15 -11.69
N GLU A 41 7.79 25.19 -11.79
CA GLU A 41 8.27 25.98 -10.65
C GLU A 41 7.12 26.61 -9.86
N ARG A 42 6.16 27.26 -10.55
CA ARG A 42 4.97 27.86 -9.93
C ARG A 42 4.10 26.82 -9.20
N ILE A 43 3.99 25.62 -9.77
CA ILE A 43 3.26 24.51 -9.11
C ILE A 43 4.00 24.07 -7.84
N GLU A 44 5.32 23.93 -7.88
CA GLU A 44 6.15 23.53 -6.73
C GLU A 44 6.24 24.61 -5.64
N ASN A 45 6.11 25.89 -5.99
CA ASN A 45 5.99 27.00 -5.04
C ASN A 45 4.58 27.13 -4.45
N GLY A 46 3.59 26.41 -4.99
CA GLY A 46 2.18 26.52 -4.58
C GLY A 46 1.46 27.76 -5.13
N GLU A 47 2.06 28.45 -6.10
CA GLU A 47 1.49 29.61 -6.78
C GLU A 47 0.42 29.21 -7.80
N THR A 48 0.51 28.00 -8.34
CA THR A 48 -0.46 27.44 -9.29
C THR A 48 -0.89 26.04 -8.83
N PRO A 49 -2.20 25.72 -8.80
CA PRO A 49 -2.65 24.41 -8.38
C PRO A 49 -2.34 23.35 -9.45
N LEU A 50 -2.03 22.13 -9.01
CA LEU A 50 -1.69 21.01 -9.88
C LEU A 50 -2.86 20.56 -10.78
N SER A 51 -4.10 20.93 -10.41
CA SER A 51 -5.31 20.73 -11.21
C SER A 51 -5.36 21.54 -12.50
N THR A 52 -4.38 22.43 -12.75
CA THR A 52 -4.23 23.13 -14.04
C THR A 52 -3.61 22.25 -15.13
N LEU A 53 -3.01 21.12 -14.75
CA LEU A 53 -2.47 20.15 -15.69
C LEU A 53 -3.56 19.20 -16.20
N GLU A 54 -3.44 18.77 -17.45
CA GLU A 54 -4.31 17.76 -18.03
C GLU A 54 -4.13 16.40 -17.31
N PRO A 55 -5.17 15.55 -17.21
CA PRO A 55 -5.08 14.27 -16.50
C PRO A 55 -3.95 13.35 -16.99
N ASP A 56 -3.63 13.37 -18.29
CA ASP A 56 -2.51 12.62 -18.86
C ASP A 56 -1.15 13.17 -18.43
N GLN A 57 -1.02 14.50 -18.31
CA GLN A 57 0.20 15.14 -17.82
C GLN A 57 0.43 14.76 -16.35
N ILE A 58 -0.63 14.78 -15.53
CA ILE A 58 -0.55 14.36 -14.12
C ILE A 58 -0.13 12.89 -14.01
N ARG A 59 -0.66 12.01 -14.87
CA ARG A 59 -0.24 10.60 -14.93
C ARG A 59 1.24 10.44 -15.29
N GLN A 60 1.73 11.21 -16.26
CA GLN A 60 3.14 11.18 -16.65
C GLN A 60 4.06 11.71 -15.55
N TRP A 61 3.66 12.75 -14.81
CA TRP A 61 4.40 13.22 -13.64
C TRP A 61 4.42 12.16 -12.55
N ALA A 62 3.28 11.58 -12.22
CA ALA A 62 3.18 10.52 -11.22
C ALA A 62 4.11 9.34 -11.55
N LYS A 63 4.12 8.92 -12.83
CA LYS A 63 5.01 7.87 -13.33
C LYS A 63 6.49 8.26 -13.20
N THR A 64 6.84 9.47 -13.60
CA THR A 64 8.23 9.98 -13.55
C THR A 64 8.74 10.10 -12.11
N LEU A 65 7.88 10.51 -11.19
CA LEU A 65 8.18 10.68 -9.78
C LEU A 65 8.04 9.38 -8.96
N GLY A 66 7.59 8.29 -9.58
CA GLY A 66 7.34 7.02 -8.89
C GLY A 66 6.28 7.11 -7.79
N VAL A 67 5.28 7.98 -7.95
CA VAL A 67 4.20 8.17 -6.97
C VAL A 67 2.86 7.73 -7.52
N ASN A 68 1.96 7.34 -6.63
CA ASN A 68 0.58 7.04 -6.95
C ASN A 68 -0.11 8.29 -7.56
N PRO A 69 -0.65 8.22 -8.79
CA PRO A 69 -1.30 9.36 -9.45
C PRO A 69 -2.44 9.98 -8.63
N ALA A 70 -3.14 9.19 -7.82
CA ALA A 70 -4.22 9.69 -6.96
C ALA A 70 -3.75 10.67 -5.88
N ARG A 71 -2.44 10.72 -5.59
CA ARG A 71 -1.85 11.74 -4.72
C ARG A 71 -1.75 13.11 -5.38
N LEU A 72 -1.58 13.14 -6.71
CA LEU A 72 -1.44 14.36 -7.48
C LEU A 72 -2.81 14.94 -7.89
N THR A 73 -3.78 14.08 -8.21
CA THR A 73 -5.12 14.53 -8.62
C THR A 73 -6.02 14.88 -7.44
N GLY A 74 -5.81 14.32 -6.24
CA GLY A 74 -6.75 14.41 -5.11
C GLY A 74 -8.08 13.67 -5.33
N GLU A 75 -8.39 13.32 -6.58
CA GLU A 75 -9.60 12.65 -7.03
C GLU A 75 -9.30 11.23 -7.49
N THR A 76 -10.12 10.29 -7.02
CA THR A 76 -10.40 9.05 -7.76
C THR A 76 -11.55 9.35 -8.72
N PRO A 77 -11.52 8.89 -9.98
CA PRO A 77 -12.62 9.10 -10.91
C PRO A 77 -13.94 8.68 -10.28
N GLN A 78 -14.81 9.65 -10.01
CA GLN A 78 -16.20 9.40 -9.66
C GLN A 78 -16.95 9.31 -10.98
N GLU A 79 -17.30 8.08 -11.39
CA GLU A 79 -18.39 7.92 -12.36
C GLU A 79 -19.66 8.40 -11.65
N GLY A 80 -20.26 9.47 -12.17
CA GLY A 80 -21.38 10.17 -11.55
C GLY A 80 -22.58 9.26 -11.25
N GLU A 81 -23.40 9.72 -10.31
CA GLU A 81 -24.68 9.11 -9.95
C GLU A 81 -25.53 8.94 -11.23
N GLY A 82 -25.68 7.70 -11.71
CA GLY A 82 -26.40 7.37 -12.94
C GLY A 82 -25.57 6.79 -14.09
N ALA A 83 -24.23 6.79 -14.00
CA ALA A 83 -23.39 6.05 -14.93
C ALA A 83 -23.43 4.53 -14.64
N ILE A 84 -23.48 3.70 -15.68
CA ILE A 84 -23.39 2.24 -15.54
C ILE A 84 -22.00 1.91 -15.00
N THR A 85 -21.94 1.36 -13.78
CA THR A 85 -20.66 0.98 -13.16
C THR A 85 -19.89 -0.02 -14.03
N VAL A 86 -18.55 0.03 -13.97
CA VAL A 86 -17.69 -0.92 -14.71
C VAL A 86 -18.06 -2.38 -14.44
N ILE A 87 -18.39 -2.72 -13.18
CA ILE A 87 -18.84 -4.07 -12.77
C ILE A 87 -20.13 -4.43 -13.53
N ARG A 88 -21.13 -3.54 -13.52
CA ARG A 88 -22.42 -3.75 -14.17
C ARG A 88 -22.27 -3.89 -15.68
N ARG A 89 -21.47 -3.03 -16.31
CA ARG A 89 -21.16 -3.11 -17.75
C ARG A 89 -20.55 -4.47 -18.10
N MET A 90 -19.45 -4.86 -17.45
CA MET A 90 -18.76 -6.12 -17.75
C MET A 90 -19.62 -7.36 -17.53
N ARG A 91 -20.42 -7.41 -16.47
CA ARG A 91 -21.29 -8.58 -16.24
C ARG A 91 -22.43 -8.64 -17.26
N THR A 92 -22.99 -7.49 -17.68
CA THR A 92 -24.10 -7.45 -18.64
C THR A 92 -23.63 -7.80 -20.05
N GLU A 93 -22.41 -7.39 -20.43
CA GLU A 93 -21.74 -7.85 -21.64
C GLU A 93 -21.56 -9.38 -21.68
N ARG A 94 -21.39 -10.02 -20.51
CA ARG A 94 -21.35 -11.48 -20.36
C ARG A 94 -22.72 -12.15 -20.20
N GLY A 95 -23.81 -11.39 -20.24
CA GLY A 95 -25.17 -11.91 -20.01
C GLY A 95 -25.44 -12.33 -18.55
N TRP A 96 -24.62 -11.90 -17.60
CA TRP A 96 -24.77 -12.26 -16.18
C TRP A 96 -25.59 -11.24 -15.40
N SER A 97 -26.52 -11.76 -14.61
CA SER A 97 -27.19 -11.03 -13.54
C SER A 97 -26.24 -10.76 -12.36
N CYS A 98 -26.55 -9.77 -11.50
CA CYS A 98 -25.74 -9.50 -10.31
C CYS A 98 -25.65 -10.71 -9.34
N PRO A 99 -26.71 -11.51 -9.11
CA PRO A 99 -26.61 -12.75 -8.35
C PRO A 99 -25.69 -13.80 -9.00
N GLN A 100 -25.72 -13.94 -10.33
CA GLN A 100 -24.82 -14.86 -11.04
C GLN A 100 -23.36 -14.43 -10.88
N LEU A 101 -23.05 -13.13 -11.06
CA LEU A 101 -21.70 -12.62 -10.79
C LEU A 101 -21.29 -12.89 -9.33
N ALA A 102 -22.18 -12.67 -8.36
CA ALA A 102 -21.88 -12.95 -6.96
C ALA A 102 -21.54 -14.42 -6.72
N ALA A 103 -22.25 -15.34 -7.37
CA ALA A 103 -21.98 -16.78 -7.32
C ALA A 103 -20.64 -17.13 -7.99
N HIS A 104 -20.36 -16.62 -9.20
CA HIS A 104 -19.09 -16.84 -9.90
C HIS A 104 -17.89 -16.30 -9.12
N ALA A 105 -18.04 -15.16 -8.44
CA ALA A 105 -17.00 -14.57 -7.61
C ALA A 105 -16.95 -15.16 -6.19
N ASN A 106 -17.85 -16.08 -5.82
CA ASN A 106 -17.98 -16.58 -4.44
C ASN A 106 -18.03 -15.43 -3.40
N VAL A 107 -18.88 -14.43 -3.66
CA VAL A 107 -19.11 -13.28 -2.76
C VAL A 107 -20.57 -13.20 -2.38
N PRO A 108 -20.90 -12.71 -1.17
CA PRO A 108 -22.30 -12.50 -0.80
C PRO A 108 -22.97 -11.48 -1.73
N TYR A 109 -24.12 -11.86 -2.32
CA TYR A 109 -24.89 -10.98 -3.20
C TYR A 109 -25.18 -9.60 -2.58
N ARG A 110 -25.58 -9.56 -1.30
CA ARG A 110 -25.85 -8.29 -0.59
C ARG A 110 -24.63 -7.37 -0.56
N SER A 111 -23.43 -7.94 -0.42
CA SER A 111 -22.19 -7.17 -0.40
C SER A 111 -21.83 -6.63 -1.77
N LEU A 112 -22.19 -7.32 -2.86
CA LEU A 112 -21.87 -6.90 -4.23
C LEU A 112 -22.89 -5.89 -4.78
N ARG A 113 -24.19 -6.09 -4.48
CA ARG A 113 -25.31 -5.32 -5.08
C ARG A 113 -25.14 -3.80 -4.99
N GLN A 114 -24.67 -3.29 -3.85
CA GLN A 114 -24.52 -1.85 -3.62
C GLN A 114 -23.42 -1.22 -4.51
N TYR A 115 -22.39 -1.99 -4.85
CA TYR A 115 -21.33 -1.54 -5.76
C TYR A 115 -21.74 -1.70 -7.21
N ASP A 116 -22.45 -2.79 -7.52
CA ASP A 116 -23.00 -3.03 -8.86
C ASP A 116 -24.01 -1.94 -9.27
N SER A 117 -24.85 -1.48 -8.34
CA SER A 117 -25.82 -0.41 -8.57
C SER A 117 -25.24 0.99 -8.60
N GLY A 118 -23.99 1.18 -8.16
CA GLY A 118 -23.36 2.49 -8.00
C GLY A 118 -23.75 3.24 -6.71
N GLU A 119 -24.53 2.61 -5.81
CA GLU A 119 -24.85 3.18 -4.49
C GLU A 119 -23.57 3.37 -3.65
N ARG A 120 -22.55 2.54 -3.88
CA ARG A 120 -21.24 2.65 -3.24
C ARG A 120 -20.13 2.55 -4.27
N ASP A 121 -19.11 3.38 -4.09
CA ASP A 121 -17.89 3.35 -4.89
C ASP A 121 -17.11 2.02 -4.69
N THR A 122 -16.76 1.37 -5.79
CA THR A 122 -15.96 0.13 -5.85
C THR A 122 -14.62 0.25 -5.11
N ALA A 123 -14.01 1.44 -5.05
CA ALA A 123 -12.78 1.69 -4.29
C ALA A 123 -12.97 1.59 -2.76
N ASN A 124 -14.22 1.62 -2.28
CA ASN A 124 -14.56 1.40 -0.87
C ASN A 124 -14.93 -0.06 -0.56
N MET A 125 -14.91 -0.96 -1.54
CA MET A 125 -15.11 -2.39 -1.35
C MET A 125 -13.96 -3.00 -0.54
N ALA A 126 -14.19 -4.08 0.19
CA ALA A 126 -13.08 -4.86 0.75
C ALA A 126 -12.21 -5.41 -0.39
N ALA A 127 -10.88 -5.29 -0.28
CA ALA A 127 -9.94 -5.68 -1.32
C ALA A 127 -10.10 -7.15 -1.73
N GLY A 128 -10.41 -8.04 -0.78
CA GLY A 128 -10.63 -9.45 -1.07
C GLY A 128 -11.93 -9.73 -1.83
N ILE A 129 -12.96 -8.90 -1.65
CA ILE A 129 -14.18 -8.98 -2.48
C ILE A 129 -13.87 -8.46 -3.88
N LEU A 130 -13.18 -7.32 -3.98
CA LEU A 130 -12.81 -6.74 -5.28
C LEU A 130 -11.92 -7.69 -6.08
N ALA A 131 -10.93 -8.33 -5.44
CA ALA A 131 -10.06 -9.31 -6.07
C ALA A 131 -10.85 -10.49 -6.65
N ARG A 132 -11.80 -11.05 -5.89
CA ARG A 132 -12.64 -12.15 -6.39
C ARG A 132 -13.56 -11.75 -7.53
N VAL A 133 -14.12 -10.54 -7.47
CA VAL A 133 -14.94 -9.99 -8.57
C VAL A 133 -14.08 -9.75 -9.81
N ALA A 134 -12.85 -9.25 -9.64
CA ALA A 134 -11.89 -9.05 -10.72
C ALA A 134 -11.52 -10.39 -11.40
N ILE A 135 -11.23 -11.43 -10.60
CA ILE A 135 -10.96 -12.79 -11.10
C ILE A 135 -12.18 -13.35 -11.85
N ALA A 136 -13.38 -13.25 -11.28
CA ALA A 136 -14.60 -13.76 -11.93
C ALA A 136 -14.94 -13.02 -13.22
N LEU A 137 -14.61 -11.73 -13.29
CA LEU A 137 -14.78 -10.90 -14.47
C LEU A 137 -13.54 -10.89 -15.38
N ASP A 138 -12.56 -11.78 -15.17
CA ASP A 138 -11.31 -11.85 -15.94
C ASP A 138 -10.73 -10.46 -16.26
N THR A 139 -10.54 -9.66 -15.22
CA THR A 139 -10.13 -8.26 -15.30
C THR A 139 -9.25 -7.91 -14.09
N SER A 140 -8.61 -6.75 -14.11
CA SER A 140 -7.85 -6.22 -12.98
C SER A 140 -8.73 -5.54 -11.93
N MET A 141 -8.20 -5.42 -10.71
CA MET A 141 -8.82 -4.64 -9.64
C MET A 141 -8.80 -3.14 -9.97
N GLU A 142 -7.76 -2.70 -10.67
CA GLU A 142 -7.54 -1.33 -11.13
C GLU A 142 -8.67 -0.91 -12.07
N LYS A 143 -8.93 -1.69 -13.12
CA LYS A 143 -9.97 -1.41 -14.10
C LYS A 143 -11.36 -1.36 -13.46
N LEU A 144 -11.66 -2.26 -12.53
CA LEU A 144 -12.94 -2.22 -11.78
C LEU A 144 -13.07 -0.98 -10.88
N ALA A 145 -11.95 -0.44 -10.40
CA ALA A 145 -11.90 0.77 -9.60
C ALA A 145 -11.68 2.05 -10.44
N GLY A 146 -11.74 1.96 -11.77
CA GLY A 146 -11.52 3.10 -12.67
C GLY A 146 -10.08 3.63 -12.64
N ARG A 147 -9.11 2.80 -12.25
CA ARG A 147 -7.68 3.17 -12.17
C ARG A 147 -6.90 2.60 -13.36
N PRO A 148 -5.81 3.28 -13.78
CA PRO A 148 -4.93 2.73 -14.79
C PRO A 148 -4.26 1.46 -14.28
N GLU A 149 -4.12 0.48 -15.16
CA GLU A 149 -3.33 -0.73 -14.89
C GLU A 149 -1.84 -0.39 -14.97
N PRO A 150 -1.01 -0.93 -14.06
CA PRO A 150 0.44 -0.76 -14.13
C PRO A 150 1.04 -1.55 -15.29
N ASP A 151 2.06 -0.98 -15.94
CA ASP A 151 2.68 -1.50 -17.18
C ASP A 151 3.45 -2.84 -17.01
N HIS A 152 3.67 -3.32 -15.78
CA HIS A 152 4.62 -4.40 -15.52
C HIS A 152 3.98 -5.68 -14.99
N ALA A 153 4.32 -6.80 -15.64
CA ALA A 153 4.14 -8.14 -15.09
C ALA A 153 5.06 -8.28 -13.86
N THR A 154 4.49 -8.75 -12.76
CA THR A 154 5.19 -8.77 -11.48
C THR A 154 5.68 -10.19 -11.18
N ASP A 155 6.91 -10.31 -10.70
CA ASP A 155 7.40 -11.59 -10.20
C ASP A 155 6.66 -11.96 -8.90
N ASN A 156 6.68 -13.25 -8.57
CA ASN A 156 6.18 -13.74 -7.29
C ASN A 156 7.32 -13.80 -6.25
N PRO A 157 7.01 -13.72 -4.95
CA PRO A 157 7.99 -14.00 -3.92
C PRO A 157 8.63 -15.38 -4.10
N PRO A 158 9.92 -15.55 -3.77
CA PRO A 158 10.59 -16.83 -3.90
C PRO A 158 9.94 -17.89 -3.00
N ALA A 159 10.07 -19.16 -3.39
CA ALA A 159 9.63 -20.28 -2.56
C ALA A 159 10.31 -20.20 -1.18
N GLY A 160 9.53 -20.30 -0.11
CA GLY A 160 10.02 -20.18 1.27
C GLY A 160 10.00 -18.75 1.84
N TRP A 161 9.56 -17.73 1.10
CA TRP A 161 9.27 -16.42 1.68
C TRP A 161 8.13 -16.50 2.69
N ASP A 162 8.42 -16.14 3.93
CA ASP A 162 7.52 -16.18 5.09
C ASP A 162 6.90 -14.82 5.43
N GLY A 163 7.30 -13.75 4.74
CA GLY A 163 6.73 -12.41 4.85
C GLY A 163 5.44 -12.23 4.04
N THR A 164 4.83 -11.05 4.14
CA THR A 164 3.71 -10.68 3.26
C THR A 164 4.19 -10.38 1.85
N ARG A 165 3.29 -10.47 0.87
CA ARG A 165 3.59 -10.04 -0.51
C ARG A 165 3.94 -8.55 -0.59
N LEU A 166 3.26 -7.72 0.22
CA LEU A 166 3.56 -6.29 0.35
C LEU A 166 5.02 -6.05 0.78
N ALA A 167 5.46 -6.73 1.84
CA ALA A 167 6.81 -6.60 2.35
C ALA A 167 7.85 -7.01 1.30
N TRP A 168 7.59 -8.10 0.57
CA TRP A 168 8.49 -8.58 -0.47
C TRP A 168 8.65 -7.59 -1.63
N HIS A 169 7.55 -7.09 -2.19
CA HIS A 169 7.61 -6.11 -3.28
C HIS A 169 8.33 -4.82 -2.85
N ARG A 170 8.08 -4.37 -1.61
CA ARG A 170 8.73 -3.19 -1.05
C ARG A 170 10.23 -3.38 -0.88
N THR A 171 10.67 -4.47 -0.22
CA THR A 171 12.10 -4.71 0.05
C THR A 171 12.89 -4.99 -1.22
N ARG A 172 12.28 -5.64 -2.22
CA ARG A 172 12.89 -5.84 -3.54
C ARG A 172 13.25 -4.54 -4.24
N GLN A 173 12.46 -3.48 -4.05
CA GLN A 173 12.74 -2.14 -4.59
C GLN A 173 13.65 -1.31 -3.68
N GLY A 174 14.15 -1.88 -2.57
CA GLY A 174 14.99 -1.16 -1.60
C GLY A 174 14.26 -0.07 -0.81
N LEU A 175 12.93 -0.08 -0.79
CA LEU A 175 12.12 0.96 -0.16
C LEU A 175 11.94 0.68 1.34
N SER A 176 12.03 1.73 2.15
CA SER A 176 11.54 1.74 3.53
C SER A 176 10.01 1.85 3.57
N GLN A 177 9.41 1.53 4.73
CA GLN A 177 7.96 1.75 4.94
C GLN A 177 7.57 3.23 4.81
N ALA A 178 8.47 4.15 5.18
CA ALA A 178 8.25 5.59 5.05
C ALA A 178 8.26 6.04 3.59
N GLU A 179 9.17 5.51 2.77
CA GLU A 179 9.21 5.83 1.35
C GLU A 179 8.00 5.25 0.62
N LEU A 180 7.58 4.03 0.95
CA LEU A 180 6.33 3.49 0.41
C LEU A 180 5.11 4.29 0.88
N ALA A 181 5.08 4.75 2.13
CA ALA A 181 4.02 5.63 2.65
C ALA A 181 3.89 6.90 1.79
N ILE A 182 5.02 7.53 1.48
CA ILE A 182 5.09 8.69 0.57
C ILE A 182 4.62 8.27 -0.83
N ARG A 183 5.20 7.24 -1.46
CA ARG A 183 4.82 6.87 -2.83
C ARG A 183 3.34 6.50 -2.97
N ALA A 184 2.77 5.76 -2.02
CA ALA A 184 1.40 5.31 -2.04
C ALA A 184 0.37 6.36 -1.57
N GLY A 185 0.79 7.32 -0.73
CA GLY A 185 -0.11 8.26 -0.06
C GLY A 185 -0.87 7.61 1.09
N GLN A 186 -0.18 6.73 1.83
CA GLN A 186 -0.71 5.95 2.94
C GLN A 186 0.15 6.14 4.18
N THR A 187 -0.35 5.79 5.36
CA THR A 187 0.44 5.93 6.59
C THR A 187 1.43 4.78 6.77
N THR A 188 2.58 5.04 7.38
CA THR A 188 3.54 4.01 7.79
C THR A 188 2.90 2.97 8.72
N GLN A 189 1.95 3.38 9.57
CA GLN A 189 1.15 2.47 10.39
C GLN A 189 0.33 1.50 9.54
N THR A 190 -0.30 1.98 8.45
CA THR A 190 -1.06 1.15 7.51
C THR A 190 -0.18 0.06 6.91
N ILE A 191 0.97 0.45 6.40
CA ILE A 191 1.96 -0.46 5.81
C ILE A 191 2.46 -1.45 6.86
N GLY A 192 2.96 -0.95 8.00
CA GLY A 192 3.49 -1.79 9.07
C GLY A 192 2.44 -2.76 9.62
N GLY A 193 1.19 -2.34 9.78
CA GLY A 193 0.11 -3.24 10.23
C GLY A 193 -0.25 -4.33 9.21
N ILE A 194 -0.11 -4.06 7.91
CA ILE A 194 -0.27 -5.10 6.88
C ILE A 194 0.94 -6.04 6.91
N GLU A 195 2.16 -5.49 6.90
CA GLU A 195 3.39 -6.29 6.84
C GLU A 195 3.59 -7.17 8.07
N THR A 196 3.12 -6.74 9.26
CA THR A 196 3.12 -7.55 10.48
C THR A 196 1.89 -8.47 10.59
N ARG A 197 1.09 -8.61 9.54
CA ARG A 197 -0.16 -9.41 9.50
C ARG A 197 -1.21 -9.04 10.55
N ARG A 198 -1.04 -7.91 11.24
CA ARG A 198 -2.07 -7.36 12.14
C ARG A 198 -3.34 -7.09 11.36
N TRP A 199 -3.19 -6.75 10.08
CA TRP A 199 -4.27 -6.51 9.16
C TRP A 199 -4.09 -7.31 7.86
N ALA A 200 -5.01 -8.22 7.59
CA ALA A 200 -5.07 -8.90 6.30
C ALA A 200 -5.37 -7.92 5.15
N THR A 201 -4.63 -8.04 4.06
CA THR A 201 -4.81 -7.22 2.83
C THR A 201 -6.23 -7.30 2.32
N GLY A 202 -6.82 -8.50 2.27
CA GLY A 202 -8.20 -8.72 1.81
C GLY A 202 -9.28 -8.07 2.65
N SER A 203 -9.01 -7.77 3.93
CA SER A 203 -9.95 -7.11 4.84
C SER A 203 -9.84 -5.58 4.80
N LYS A 204 -8.82 -5.03 4.15
CA LYS A 204 -8.67 -3.58 3.97
C LYS A 204 -9.57 -3.09 2.84
N ARG A 205 -9.85 -1.78 2.83
CA ARG A 205 -10.51 -1.14 1.70
C ARG A 205 -9.62 -1.29 0.46
N SER A 206 -10.22 -1.64 -0.67
CA SER A 206 -9.55 -1.84 -1.95
C SER A 206 -8.73 -0.62 -2.33
N ARG A 207 -9.21 0.61 -2.07
CA ARG A 207 -8.44 1.85 -2.28
C ARG A 207 -7.04 1.82 -1.64
N ILE A 208 -6.93 1.32 -0.41
CA ILE A 208 -5.64 1.26 0.29
C ILE A 208 -4.69 0.32 -0.46
N ILE A 209 -5.18 -0.84 -0.88
CA ILE A 209 -4.36 -1.82 -1.59
C ILE A 209 -4.00 -1.31 -2.99
N LEU A 210 -4.94 -0.67 -3.70
CA LEU A 210 -4.71 -0.02 -4.99
C LEU A 210 -3.71 1.14 -4.89
N ASP A 211 -3.71 1.90 -3.80
CA ASP A 211 -2.75 2.98 -3.55
C ASP A 211 -1.33 2.42 -3.30
N LEU A 212 -1.23 1.35 -2.51
CA LEU A 212 0.05 0.65 -2.26
C LEU A 212 0.59 0.02 -3.54
N ALA A 213 -0.29 -0.59 -4.34
CA ALA A 213 0.03 -1.20 -5.63
C ALA A 213 0.57 -0.16 -6.61
N ALA A 214 -0.12 0.98 -6.73
CA ALA A 214 0.33 2.10 -7.55
C ALA A 214 1.67 2.67 -7.08
N GLY A 215 1.88 2.83 -5.77
CA GLY A 215 3.15 3.30 -5.21
C GLY A 215 4.33 2.33 -5.41
N LEU A 216 4.05 1.06 -5.68
CA LEU A 216 5.04 0.03 -6.01
C LEU A 216 5.13 -0.24 -7.52
N GLY A 217 4.22 0.29 -8.34
CA GLY A 217 4.13 -0.05 -9.77
C GLY A 217 3.80 -1.52 -10.04
N VAL A 218 3.01 -2.15 -9.17
CA VAL A 218 2.59 -3.57 -9.25
C VAL A 218 1.07 -3.66 -9.27
N ARG A 219 0.46 -4.78 -9.70
CA ARG A 219 -1.01 -4.90 -9.64
C ARG A 219 -1.44 -5.16 -8.20
N ALA A 220 -2.60 -4.63 -7.82
CA ALA A 220 -3.15 -4.78 -6.47
C ALA A 220 -3.41 -6.25 -6.11
N LEU A 221 -3.74 -7.08 -7.10
CA LEU A 221 -3.89 -8.52 -6.91
C LEU A 221 -2.59 -9.17 -6.45
N ASP A 222 -1.43 -8.67 -6.90
CA ASP A 222 -0.13 -9.24 -6.57
C ASP A 222 0.26 -8.95 -5.11
N LEU A 223 -0.34 -7.92 -4.49
CA LEU A 223 -0.20 -7.64 -3.05
C LEU A 223 -1.12 -8.47 -2.16
N MET A 224 -2.08 -9.21 -2.75
CA MET A 224 -2.99 -10.05 -1.98
C MET A 224 -2.23 -11.29 -1.51
N ASP A 225 -1.96 -11.37 -0.20
CA ASP A 225 -1.64 -12.64 0.44
C ASP A 225 -2.73 -13.64 0.08
N GLN A 226 -2.34 -14.88 -0.23
CA GLN A 226 -3.25 -15.92 -0.72
C GLN A 226 -4.55 -15.86 0.08
N THR A 227 -5.65 -15.60 -0.63
CA THR A 227 -6.99 -15.67 -0.07
C THR A 227 -7.04 -16.98 0.71
N PRO A 228 -7.33 -16.96 2.03
CA PRO A 228 -7.80 -18.18 2.65
C PRO A 228 -8.98 -18.59 1.78
N GLU A 229 -8.84 -19.75 1.13
CA GLU A 229 -9.96 -20.42 0.51
C GLU A 229 -11.14 -20.33 1.47
N GLY A 230 -12.32 -20.06 0.90
CA GLY A 230 -13.49 -19.60 1.63
C GLY A 230 -13.63 -20.24 3.00
N LYS A 231 -13.91 -19.41 4.02
CA LYS A 231 -14.23 -19.74 5.43
C LYS A 231 -14.04 -21.22 5.79
N PRO A 232 -13.24 -21.56 6.82
CA PRO A 232 -13.25 -22.92 7.36
C PRO A 232 -14.70 -23.32 7.61
N ARG A 233 -15.10 -24.48 7.05
CA ARG A 233 -16.41 -25.07 7.31
C ARG A 233 -16.61 -25.08 8.82
N MET A 234 -17.82 -24.71 9.25
CA MET A 234 -18.19 -24.45 10.64
C MET A 234 -18.16 -25.70 11.56
N ASP A 235 -17.37 -26.72 11.22
CA ASP A 235 -17.27 -27.99 11.95
C ASP A 235 -15.82 -28.41 12.27
N GLU A 236 -14.81 -27.57 11.98
CA GLU A 236 -13.47 -27.82 12.53
C GLU A 236 -13.38 -27.28 13.96
N PRO A 237 -12.98 -28.11 14.95
CA PRO A 237 -12.80 -27.64 16.31
C PRO A 237 -11.75 -26.54 16.31
N ARG A 238 -12.13 -25.41 16.89
CA ARG A 238 -11.33 -24.19 17.02
C ARG A 238 -9.88 -24.57 17.42
N PRO A 239 -8.84 -24.21 16.65
CA PRO A 239 -7.49 -24.59 17.03
C PRO A 239 -7.17 -24.00 18.40
N ALA A 240 -6.64 -24.84 19.27
CA ALA A 240 -6.17 -24.43 20.59
C ALA A 240 -5.20 -23.25 20.41
N LYS A 241 -5.29 -22.28 21.34
CA LYS A 241 -4.40 -21.11 21.38
C LYS A 241 -2.96 -21.58 21.16
N THR A 242 -2.42 -21.32 19.98
CA THR A 242 -1.04 -21.67 19.66
C THR A 242 -0.15 -20.88 20.59
N GLU A 243 0.70 -21.60 21.31
CA GLU A 243 1.75 -21.07 22.17
C GLU A 243 2.58 -20.04 21.37
N HIS A 244 2.98 -18.96 22.04
CA HIS A 244 3.85 -17.92 21.47
C HIS A 244 5.04 -18.58 20.77
N SER A 245 5.07 -18.53 19.43
CA SER A 245 6.12 -19.19 18.66
C SER A 245 7.40 -18.35 18.67
N ASP A 246 8.53 -18.98 18.96
CA ASP A 246 9.88 -18.38 18.95
C ASP A 246 10.20 -17.61 17.65
N ALA A 247 9.56 -17.96 16.53
CA ALA A 247 9.69 -17.27 15.24
C ALA A 247 9.13 -15.83 15.24
N ALA A 248 8.12 -15.55 16.07
CA ALA A 248 7.55 -14.21 16.20
C ALA A 248 8.51 -13.28 16.96
N ASP A 249 9.21 -13.82 17.96
CA ASP A 249 10.18 -13.05 18.77
C ASP A 249 11.48 -12.79 18.01
N ASP A 250 11.97 -13.74 17.19
CA ASP A 250 13.10 -13.51 16.28
C ASP A 250 12.78 -12.42 15.24
N PHE A 251 11.55 -12.39 14.72
CA PHE A 251 11.12 -11.35 13.79
C PHE A 251 11.09 -9.95 14.42
N VAL A 252 10.58 -9.82 15.65
CA VAL A 252 10.52 -8.54 16.36
C VAL A 252 11.93 -8.06 16.75
N TYR A 253 12.80 -8.98 17.19
CA TYR A 253 14.20 -8.69 17.46
C TYR A 253 14.92 -8.14 16.22
N ARG A 254 14.85 -8.84 15.08
CA ARG A 254 15.47 -8.40 13.82
C ARG A 254 14.94 -7.05 13.35
N ASN A 255 13.67 -6.75 13.58
CA ASN A 255 13.10 -5.46 13.24
C ASN A 255 13.66 -4.32 14.08
N HIS A 256 13.85 -4.51 15.39
CA HIS A 256 14.49 -3.49 16.24
C HIS A 256 15.94 -3.25 15.83
N VAL A 257 16.69 -4.31 15.51
CA VAL A 257 18.06 -4.20 15.00
C VAL A 257 18.12 -3.46 13.66
N ASN A 258 17.25 -3.82 12.71
CA ASN A 258 17.19 -3.16 11.41
C ASN A 258 16.81 -1.67 11.53
N ALA A 259 15.82 -1.35 12.37
CA ALA A 259 15.43 0.04 12.63
C ALA A 259 16.56 0.87 13.24
N ALA A 260 17.37 0.28 14.14
CA ALA A 260 18.54 0.93 14.70
C ALA A 260 19.63 1.18 13.64
N ILE A 261 19.93 0.18 12.81
CA ILE A 261 20.89 0.30 11.70
C ILE A 261 20.46 1.38 10.73
N ASP A 262 19.17 1.46 10.40
CA ASP A 262 18.63 2.45 9.47
C ASP A 262 18.73 3.87 10.03
N GLN A 263 18.45 4.07 11.32
CA GLN A 263 18.62 5.36 11.97
C GLN A 263 20.09 5.79 12.05
N LEU A 264 21.02 4.86 12.25
CA LEU A 264 22.47 5.14 12.20
C LEU A 264 22.92 5.55 10.79
N ARG A 265 22.45 4.83 9.76
CA ARG A 265 22.73 5.16 8.35
C ARG A 265 22.17 6.52 7.96
N LEU A 266 20.99 6.86 8.44
CA LEU A 266 20.37 8.16 8.19
C LEU A 266 21.14 9.27 8.92
N ALA A 267 21.49 9.07 10.20
CA ALA A 267 22.27 10.03 10.97
C ALA A 267 23.63 10.36 10.33
N LEU A 268 24.30 9.35 9.73
CA LEU A 268 25.55 9.53 8.99
C LEU A 268 25.43 10.47 7.78
N ARG A 269 24.24 10.57 7.19
CA ARG A 269 23.97 11.39 5.99
C ARG A 269 23.28 12.72 6.30
N THR A 270 22.71 12.88 7.50
CA THR A 270 22.02 14.09 7.94
C THR A 270 23.01 15.20 8.29
N ALA A 271 22.97 16.34 7.59
CA ALA A 271 23.83 17.50 7.89
C ALA A 271 23.37 18.30 9.12
N ASP A 272 22.07 18.30 9.42
CA ASP A 272 21.51 18.98 10.59
C ASP A 272 21.87 18.26 11.89
N THR A 273 22.51 18.99 12.81
CA THR A 273 23.01 18.43 14.08
C THR A 273 21.87 18.01 15.01
N GLY A 274 20.76 18.73 15.04
CA GLY A 274 19.62 18.42 15.92
C GLY A 274 18.92 17.13 15.50
N GLU A 275 18.64 17.00 14.21
CA GLU A 275 18.03 15.81 13.62
C GLU A 275 18.99 14.60 13.67
N ARG A 276 20.30 14.82 13.46
CA ARG A 276 21.32 13.79 13.67
C ARG A 276 21.28 13.24 15.11
N ILE A 277 21.21 14.10 16.13
CA ILE A 277 21.10 13.68 17.54
C ILE A 277 19.81 12.91 17.81
N ARG A 278 18.68 13.37 17.24
CA ARG A 278 17.39 12.69 17.38
C ARG A 278 17.42 11.28 16.80
N LEU A 279 18.04 11.11 15.63
CA LEU A 279 18.21 9.82 14.96
C LEU A 279 19.13 8.88 15.74
N LEU A 280 20.25 9.37 16.25
CA LEU A 280 21.16 8.58 17.12
C LEU A 280 20.46 8.12 18.40
N THR A 281 19.65 8.99 19.01
CA THR A 281 18.84 8.64 20.19
C THR A 281 17.81 7.57 19.88
N GLY A 282 17.16 7.66 18.72
CA GLY A 282 16.24 6.62 18.23
C GLY A 282 16.95 5.28 18.03
N ALA A 283 18.15 5.29 17.46
CA ALA A 283 18.92 4.09 17.21
C ALA A 283 19.31 3.39 18.51
N LEU A 284 19.71 4.17 19.52
CA LEU A 284 19.99 3.68 20.87
C LEU A 284 18.75 3.04 21.51
N ALA A 285 17.58 3.67 21.40
CA ALA A 285 16.34 3.12 21.95
C ALA A 285 15.95 1.79 21.28
N ASN A 286 16.06 1.70 19.96
CA ASN A 286 15.78 0.47 19.22
C ASN A 286 16.78 -0.64 19.55
N THR A 287 18.05 -0.30 19.72
CA THR A 287 19.09 -1.25 20.19
C THR A 287 18.77 -1.74 21.61
N GLY A 288 18.36 -0.84 22.50
CA GLY A 288 17.94 -1.19 23.86
C GLY A 288 16.74 -2.13 23.89
N ASN A 289 15.75 -1.92 23.01
CA ASN A 289 14.60 -2.80 22.88
C ASN A 289 15.01 -4.20 22.37
N ALA A 290 15.89 -4.27 21.37
CA ALA A 290 16.45 -5.53 20.88
C ALA A 290 17.22 -6.30 21.98
N ILE A 291 18.04 -5.60 22.77
CA ILE A 291 18.78 -6.18 23.90
C ILE A 291 17.80 -6.65 24.99
N GLY A 292 16.78 -5.84 25.31
CA GLY A 292 15.75 -6.20 26.29
C GLY A 292 14.98 -7.44 25.89
N GLN A 293 14.76 -7.65 24.59
CA GLN A 293 14.13 -8.84 24.06
C GLN A 293 15.05 -10.06 24.12
N LEU A 294 16.34 -9.93 23.79
CA LEU A 294 17.33 -10.99 23.99
C LEU A 294 17.49 -11.38 25.47
N ALA A 295 17.39 -10.42 26.38
CA ALA A 295 17.53 -10.65 27.82
C ALA A 295 16.40 -11.54 28.40
N GLN A 296 15.30 -11.73 27.65
CA GLN A 296 14.23 -12.65 27.97
C GLN A 296 14.57 -14.12 27.67
N PHE A 297 15.73 -14.39 27.05
CA PHE A 297 16.16 -15.74 26.69
C PHE A 297 17.50 -16.08 27.36
N ASP A 298 17.70 -17.36 27.65
CA ASP A 298 19.00 -17.91 28.06
C ASP A 298 19.91 -18.13 26.85
N SER A 299 21.20 -18.40 27.09
CA SER A 299 22.20 -18.65 26.03
C SER A 299 21.80 -19.75 25.06
N ASP A 300 20.93 -20.66 25.52
CA ASP A 300 20.50 -21.86 24.79
C ASP A 300 19.16 -21.63 24.07
N GLY A 301 18.69 -20.37 24.00
CA GLY A 301 17.51 -19.94 23.24
C GLY A 301 16.17 -20.15 23.94
N ARG A 302 16.14 -20.67 25.18
CA ARG A 302 14.91 -20.85 25.96
C ARG A 302 14.50 -19.57 26.66
N ALA A 303 13.19 -19.29 26.71
CA ALA A 303 12.66 -18.17 27.47
C ALA A 303 12.99 -18.30 28.97
N ARG A 304 13.55 -17.23 29.54
CA ARG A 304 13.85 -17.14 30.97
C ARG A 304 12.55 -17.08 31.78
N PRO A 305 12.47 -17.81 32.90
CA PRO A 305 11.34 -17.68 33.80
C PRO A 305 11.25 -16.24 34.35
N PRO A 306 10.03 -15.74 34.61
CA PRO A 306 9.84 -14.40 35.17
C PRO A 306 10.56 -14.30 36.52
N ARG A 307 11.39 -13.26 36.69
CA ARG A 307 12.04 -12.97 37.97
C ARG A 307 10.97 -12.61 39.00
N LYS A 308 11.01 -13.25 40.17
CA LYS A 308 10.21 -12.86 41.35
C LYS A 308 10.67 -11.51 41.90
#